data_AF-A0A7X1AYF1-F1
#
_entry.id   AF-A0A7X1AYF1-F1
#
_cell.length_a   1.000
_cell.length_b   1.000
_cell.length_c   1.000
_cell.angle_alpha   90.00
_cell.angle_beta   90.00
_cell.angle_gamma   90.00
#
_symmetry.space_group_name_H-M   'P 1'
#
loop_
_entity.id
_entity.type
_entity.pdbx_description
1 polymer ?
#
loop_
_entity_poly.entity_id
_entity_poly.type
_entity_poly.pdbx_seq_one_letter_code
_entity_poly.pdbx_strand_id
1 'polypeptide(L)'
;MTYLSRSLGAGCLALSLQLLPASAADQYKLDIVNNNTGLSDLWVTFLGAEFSSAPSWSGGQSISTGTSYKVSNSMIGTAINNMPTDWSGNMYLSNSSIGSTAPNPTNFNTDQYQILEFSGSATSAAPDITYINYYSFPVELHSTDAANTSSTRGTPKAGVNLSQLRNDLAGLTSSTNSTSSNTTVVRNSTSYTAAGPITRVISPANGSGANGSVVDKYPSFAAYLSDTFPSASPVTSIKIDNTYSGEASPPNVRFEAQTYTVSSISYDATTGDLKIEGSSTDVNTSTTKIDSFTLTSNVDVEAFSESIYQAVLDYDYSFKKTSGETATTGSGNTGSNDVFATVTRDLLAGFSFGFIGSDLYGDDTSEEWQKMTSEYYGDLWSSDKEFYNQWANVFQNYFDDVYTQQFSDFLANSDFTPTIQVGGGETLTVTLLDESSFIPEPASAGLLLGGVGILLTLRRRQRR
;
A
#
# COMPACT_ATOMS: atom_id res chain seq x y z
N MET A 1 -72.58 -57.33 6.01
CA MET A 1 -71.22 -57.81 5.66
C MET A 1 -70.25 -57.16 6.64
N THR A 2 -69.52 -57.99 7.36
CA THR A 2 -68.71 -57.65 8.53
C THR A 2 -67.24 -57.48 8.13
N TYR A 3 -66.51 -56.72 8.96
CA TYR A 3 -65.05 -56.49 9.00
C TYR A 3 -64.49 -55.46 8.01
N LEU A 4 -63.52 -54.60 8.34
CA LEU A 4 -62.49 -54.64 9.38
C LEU A 4 -61.99 -53.19 9.64
N SER A 5 -61.96 -52.76 10.90
CA SER A 5 -61.21 -51.58 11.34
C SER A 5 -59.73 -51.95 11.51
N ARG A 6 -58.82 -51.12 10.98
CA ARG A 6 -57.40 -51.14 11.37
C ARG A 6 -56.91 -49.71 11.59
N SER A 7 -56.50 -49.45 12.82
CA SER A 7 -55.65 -48.36 13.25
C SER A 7 -54.29 -48.46 12.57
N LEU A 8 -53.82 -47.38 11.96
CA LEU A 8 -52.41 -47.17 11.67
C LEU A 8 -51.95 -45.97 12.49
N GLY A 9 -51.01 -46.26 13.39
CA GLY A 9 -50.44 -45.30 14.33
C GLY A 9 -49.67 -44.20 13.61
N ALA A 10 -49.75 -43.01 14.20
CA ALA A 10 -48.87 -41.90 13.89
C ALA A 10 -47.43 -42.28 14.25
N GLY A 11 -46.68 -42.78 13.27
CA GLY A 11 -45.23 -42.85 13.32
C GLY A 11 -44.67 -41.46 13.06
N CYS A 12 -44.37 -40.72 14.13
CA CYS A 12 -43.54 -39.52 14.05
C CYS A 12 -42.14 -39.95 13.56
N LEU A 13 -41.88 -39.83 12.26
CA LEU A 13 -40.53 -39.88 11.73
C LEU A 13 -39.83 -38.58 12.15
N ALA A 14 -39.11 -38.64 13.26
CA ALA A 14 -38.11 -37.65 13.60
C ALA A 14 -36.98 -37.76 12.58
N LEU A 15 -37.05 -36.96 11.52
CA LEU A 15 -35.91 -36.69 10.66
C LEU A 15 -34.91 -35.89 11.51
N SER A 16 -33.99 -36.59 12.18
CA SER A 16 -32.83 -35.96 12.80
C SER A 16 -31.93 -35.48 11.67
N LEU A 17 -32.15 -34.23 11.25
CA LEU A 17 -31.18 -33.48 10.47
C LEU A 17 -29.96 -33.33 11.38
N GLN A 18 -29.03 -34.27 11.30
CA GLN A 18 -27.69 -34.09 11.87
C GLN A 18 -27.08 -32.95 11.07
N LEU A 19 -27.16 -31.73 11.63
CA LEU A 19 -26.24 -30.66 11.29
C LEU A 19 -24.86 -31.27 11.52
N LEU A 20 -24.18 -31.64 10.43
CA LEU A 20 -22.77 -31.93 10.47
C LEU A 20 -22.13 -30.77 11.23
N PRO A 21 -21.28 -31.03 12.25
CA PRO A 21 -20.55 -29.95 12.90
C PRO A 21 -19.90 -29.14 11.78
N ALA A 22 -20.10 -27.82 11.80
CA ALA A 22 -19.40 -26.92 10.90
C ALA A 22 -17.93 -27.33 10.95
N SER A 23 -17.39 -27.83 9.83
CA SER A 23 -15.96 -28.14 9.75
C SER A 23 -15.24 -26.89 10.19
N ALA A 24 -14.32 -27.02 11.15
CA ALA A 24 -13.46 -25.90 11.53
C ALA A 24 -12.94 -25.30 10.23
N ALA A 25 -13.25 -24.02 9.96
CA ALA A 25 -12.83 -23.39 8.73
C ALA A 25 -11.31 -23.54 8.63
N ASP A 26 -10.83 -24.10 7.53
CA ASP A 26 -9.41 -24.35 7.34
C ASP A 26 -8.69 -23.01 7.44
N GLN A 27 -7.73 -22.90 8.36
CA GLN A 27 -6.92 -21.70 8.49
C GLN A 27 -6.01 -21.56 7.26
N TYR A 28 -5.65 -20.33 6.91
CA TYR A 28 -4.64 -20.12 5.87
C TYR A 28 -3.24 -20.47 6.40
N LYS A 29 -2.33 -20.73 5.48
CA LYS A 29 -0.92 -21.05 5.74
C LYS A 29 -0.03 -19.94 5.24
N LEU A 30 1.12 -19.76 5.89
CA LEU A 30 2.17 -18.84 5.43
C LEU A 30 3.43 -19.62 5.07
N ASP A 31 3.87 -19.56 3.82
CA ASP A 31 5.15 -20.06 3.37
C ASP A 31 6.10 -18.90 3.06
N ILE A 32 7.40 -19.15 3.22
CA ILE A 32 8.45 -18.15 3.00
C ILE A 32 9.51 -18.76 2.10
N VAL A 33 9.77 -18.08 0.98
CA VAL A 33 10.76 -18.46 -0.03
C VAL A 33 11.84 -17.39 -0.08
N ASN A 34 13.10 -17.80 0.00
CA ASN A 34 14.24 -16.92 -0.20
C ASN A 34 14.91 -17.25 -1.54
N ASN A 35 14.54 -16.53 -2.60
CA ASN A 35 15.20 -16.65 -3.89
C ASN A 35 16.48 -15.83 -3.87
N ASN A 36 17.49 -16.34 -3.16
CA ASN A 36 18.89 -15.93 -3.30
C ASN A 36 19.17 -14.42 -3.10
N THR A 37 18.42 -13.76 -2.21
CA THR A 37 18.47 -12.31 -1.94
C THR A 37 19.78 -11.75 -1.38
N GLY A 38 20.80 -12.60 -1.20
CA GLY A 38 22.03 -12.26 -0.47
C GLY A 38 21.86 -12.23 1.06
N LEU A 39 20.65 -12.44 1.60
CA LEU A 39 20.43 -12.62 3.04
C LEU A 39 20.88 -14.03 3.45
N SER A 40 22.06 -14.13 4.07
CA SER A 40 22.63 -15.43 4.50
C SER A 40 21.88 -16.07 5.67
N ASP A 41 21.20 -15.25 6.48
CA ASP A 41 20.43 -15.66 7.65
C ASP A 41 19.08 -14.94 7.63
N LEU A 42 18.01 -15.58 7.17
CA LEU A 42 16.68 -14.98 7.19
C LEU A 42 16.05 -15.10 8.58
N TRP A 43 15.55 -13.99 9.11
CA TRP A 43 14.82 -13.90 10.36
C TRP A 43 13.41 -13.34 10.13
N VAL A 44 12.44 -13.92 10.83
CA VAL A 44 11.03 -13.50 10.80
C VAL A 44 10.62 -13.04 12.19
N THR A 45 10.02 -11.85 12.28
CA THR A 45 9.48 -11.29 13.53
C THR A 45 8.06 -10.80 13.31
N PHE A 46 7.15 -11.16 14.21
CA PHE A 46 5.78 -10.65 14.22
C PHE A 46 5.67 -9.59 15.33
N LEU A 47 5.30 -8.36 14.98
CA LEU A 47 5.01 -7.28 15.93
C LEU A 47 3.56 -6.83 15.79
N GLY A 48 2.89 -6.54 16.92
CA GLY A 48 1.47 -6.17 16.93
C GLY A 48 0.51 -7.32 16.64
N ALA A 49 0.98 -8.57 16.63
CA ALA A 49 0.14 -9.76 16.46
C ALA A 49 -0.43 -10.26 17.79
N GLU A 50 -1.73 -10.56 17.80
CA GLU A 50 -2.38 -11.31 18.87
C GLU A 50 -2.65 -12.76 18.43
N PHE A 51 -2.23 -13.71 19.26
CA PHE A 51 -2.33 -15.14 18.97
C PHE A 51 -3.30 -15.80 19.97
N SER A 52 -4.45 -16.30 19.52
CA SER A 52 -5.34 -17.14 20.35
C SER A 52 -4.76 -18.54 20.59
N SER A 53 -3.91 -19.01 19.68
CA SER A 53 -3.05 -20.17 19.81
C SER A 53 -1.72 -19.86 19.12
N ALA A 54 -0.60 -20.35 19.67
CA ALA A 54 0.72 -20.04 19.11
C ALA A 54 0.83 -20.65 17.70
N PRO A 55 1.06 -19.82 16.65
CA PRO A 55 1.40 -20.34 15.33
C PRO A 55 2.61 -21.25 15.45
N SER A 56 2.71 -22.23 14.58
CA SER A 56 3.87 -23.10 14.59
C SER A 56 4.34 -23.40 13.19
N TRP A 57 5.66 -23.39 13.05
CA TRP A 57 6.30 -23.99 11.89
C TRP A 57 5.88 -25.46 11.80
N SER A 58 5.75 -26.01 10.60
CA SER A 58 5.42 -27.44 10.40
C SER A 58 6.40 -28.41 11.09
N GLY A 59 7.57 -27.93 11.56
CA GLY A 59 8.51 -28.64 12.43
C GLY A 59 8.27 -28.53 13.95
N GLY A 60 7.19 -27.89 14.40
CA GLY A 60 6.75 -27.82 15.80
C GLY A 60 7.27 -26.63 16.62
N GLN A 61 8.07 -25.72 16.04
CA GLN A 61 8.51 -24.52 16.74
C GLN A 61 7.36 -23.50 16.85
N SER A 62 6.92 -23.23 18.08
CA SER A 62 5.91 -22.21 18.38
C SER A 62 6.45 -20.78 18.16
N ILE A 63 5.60 -19.94 17.57
CA ILE A 63 5.83 -18.54 17.25
C ILE A 63 5.10 -17.67 18.27
N SER A 64 5.73 -16.59 18.70
CA SER A 64 5.18 -15.60 19.62
C SER A 64 5.48 -14.19 19.13
N THR A 65 4.64 -13.23 19.53
CA THR A 65 4.79 -11.82 19.18
C THR A 65 6.04 -11.26 19.86
N GLY A 66 6.77 -10.37 19.18
CA GLY A 66 7.99 -9.76 19.71
C GLY A 66 9.23 -10.66 19.75
N THR A 67 9.16 -11.88 19.19
CA THR A 67 10.29 -12.81 19.10
C THR A 67 10.73 -12.99 17.65
N SER A 68 12.04 -12.96 17.43
CA SER A 68 12.70 -13.23 16.16
C SER A 68 12.98 -14.72 15.96
N TYR A 69 12.63 -15.24 14.80
CA TYR A 69 12.82 -16.65 14.42
C TYR A 69 13.72 -16.76 13.21
N LYS A 70 14.87 -17.42 13.36
CA LYS A 70 15.76 -17.73 12.24
C LYS A 70 15.12 -18.82 11.37
N VAL A 71 14.84 -18.50 10.12
CA VAL A 71 14.34 -19.42 9.11
C VAL A 71 15.54 -20.19 8.55
N SER A 72 15.70 -21.43 8.99
CA SER A 72 16.71 -22.33 8.42
C SER A 72 16.34 -22.74 6.99
N ASN A 73 17.31 -23.20 6.19
CA ASN A 73 17.03 -23.73 4.85
C ASN A 73 16.02 -24.90 4.87
N SER A 74 15.92 -25.65 5.97
CA SER A 74 14.93 -26.70 6.16
C SER A 74 13.52 -26.19 6.49
N MET A 75 13.37 -24.90 6.78
CA MET A 75 12.08 -24.25 7.07
C MET A 75 11.57 -23.44 5.86
N ILE A 76 12.43 -23.14 4.88
CA ILE A 76 12.06 -22.55 3.60
C ILE A 76 11.18 -23.57 2.84
N GLY A 77 10.03 -23.14 2.33
CA GLY A 77 9.07 -24.04 1.71
C GLY A 77 8.26 -24.87 2.71
N THR A 78 8.34 -24.56 4.02
CA THR A 78 7.50 -25.19 5.04
C THR A 78 6.52 -24.17 5.60
N ALA A 79 5.24 -24.45 5.40
CA ALA A 79 4.17 -23.60 5.90
C ALA A 79 4.23 -23.43 7.43
N ILE A 80 4.03 -22.20 7.88
CA ILE A 80 3.56 -21.86 9.21
C ILE A 80 2.06 -22.16 9.24
N ASN A 81 1.64 -22.95 10.22
CA ASN A 81 0.25 -23.26 10.49
C ASN A 81 -0.23 -22.46 11.71
N ASN A 82 -1.55 -22.38 11.90
CA ASN A 82 -2.16 -21.66 13.02
C ASN A 82 -1.84 -20.17 13.02
N MET A 83 -2.03 -19.54 11.86
CA MET A 83 -1.90 -18.08 11.69
C MET A 83 -2.81 -17.32 12.69
N PRO A 84 -2.42 -16.10 13.11
CA PRO A 84 -3.12 -15.36 14.15
C PRO A 84 -4.60 -15.13 13.84
N THR A 85 -5.43 -15.15 14.88
CA THR A 85 -6.91 -15.10 14.76
C THR A 85 -7.50 -13.74 14.55
N ASP A 86 -6.83 -12.68 15.00
CA ASP A 86 -7.15 -11.28 14.75
C ASP A 86 -5.80 -10.55 14.75
N TRP A 87 -5.29 -10.19 13.58
CA TRP A 87 -4.01 -9.54 13.47
C TRP A 87 -4.12 -8.26 12.66
N SER A 88 -3.80 -7.14 13.30
CA SER A 88 -3.40 -5.90 12.65
C SER A 88 -1.99 -5.58 13.12
N GLY A 89 -1.00 -5.78 12.26
CA GLY A 89 0.39 -5.54 12.63
C GLY A 89 1.38 -5.88 11.52
N ASN A 90 2.63 -6.12 11.90
CA ASN A 90 3.76 -6.14 10.98
C ASN A 90 4.52 -7.46 11.04
N MET A 91 4.80 -8.05 9.88
CA MET A 91 5.82 -9.07 9.73
C MET A 91 7.10 -8.44 9.23
N TYR A 92 8.19 -8.66 9.95
CA TYR A 92 9.52 -8.24 9.53
C TYR A 92 10.28 -9.44 8.98
N LEU A 93 10.80 -9.28 7.76
CA LEU A 93 11.78 -10.16 7.14
C LEU A 93 13.14 -9.48 7.26
N SER A 94 14.17 -10.15 7.79
CA SER A 94 15.43 -9.48 8.14
C SER A 94 16.66 -10.38 8.08
N ASN A 95 17.86 -9.79 8.00
CA ASN A 95 19.14 -10.54 8.08
C ASN A 95 19.65 -10.78 9.52
N SER A 96 18.95 -10.25 10.51
CA SER A 96 19.31 -10.38 11.92
C SER A 96 18.06 -10.34 12.80
N SER A 97 18.21 -10.68 14.09
CA SER A 97 17.11 -10.65 15.04
C SER A 97 16.63 -9.20 15.27
N ILE A 98 15.37 -8.92 14.92
CA ILE A 98 14.64 -7.72 15.34
C ILE A 98 14.05 -8.00 16.73
N GLY A 99 14.34 -7.13 17.69
CA GLY A 99 13.85 -7.26 19.05
C GLY A 99 12.32 -7.11 19.17
N SER A 100 11.82 -6.94 20.39
CA SER A 100 10.38 -6.81 20.66
C SER A 100 9.76 -5.46 20.27
N THR A 101 10.53 -4.56 19.66
CA THR A 101 10.11 -3.21 19.29
C THR A 101 10.41 -2.96 17.83
N ALA A 102 9.54 -2.22 17.15
CA ALA A 102 9.75 -1.84 15.75
C ALA A 102 11.11 -1.13 15.60
N PRO A 103 11.97 -1.59 14.67
CA PRO A 103 13.24 -0.96 14.42
C PRO A 103 13.02 0.44 13.83
N ASN A 104 13.78 1.43 14.30
CA ASN A 104 13.75 2.76 13.71
C ASN A 104 14.37 2.68 12.29
N PRO A 105 13.60 2.94 11.22
CA PRO A 105 14.09 2.88 9.84
C PRO A 105 15.29 3.80 9.59
N THR A 106 15.41 4.90 10.33
CA THR A 106 16.53 5.87 10.19
C THR A 106 17.77 5.51 11.02
N ASN A 107 17.75 4.40 11.76
CA ASN A 107 18.91 3.97 12.54
C ASN A 107 20.01 3.36 11.64
N PHE A 108 21.27 3.65 11.97
CA PHE A 108 22.47 3.14 11.31
C PHE A 108 22.76 1.66 11.54
N ASN A 109 21.82 0.89 12.10
CA ASN A 109 22.04 -0.53 12.22
C ASN A 109 22.20 -1.13 10.82
N THR A 110 23.21 -1.99 10.69
CA THR A 110 23.58 -2.67 9.43
C THR A 110 22.53 -3.67 8.96
N ASP A 111 21.48 -3.85 9.75
CA ASP A 111 20.42 -4.80 9.50
C ASP A 111 19.62 -4.37 8.26
N GLN A 112 19.41 -5.33 7.37
CA GLN A 112 18.48 -5.23 6.25
C GLN A 112 17.17 -5.85 6.69
N TYR A 113 16.07 -5.14 6.50
CA TYR A 113 14.76 -5.67 6.82
C TYR A 113 13.66 -5.02 5.99
N GLN A 114 12.65 -5.80 5.61
CA GLN A 114 11.46 -5.34 4.92
C GLN A 114 10.22 -5.69 5.76
N ILE A 115 9.22 -4.80 5.73
CA ILE A 115 7.95 -4.99 6.42
C ILE A 115 6.89 -5.44 5.42
N LEU A 116 6.04 -6.35 5.89
CA LEU A 116 4.73 -6.63 5.34
C LEU A 116 3.70 -6.26 6.39
N GLU A 117 2.70 -5.46 6.02
CA GLU A 117 1.57 -5.13 6.90
C GLU A 117 0.50 -6.20 6.72
N PHE A 118 -0.11 -6.61 7.83
CA PHE A 118 -1.14 -7.62 7.86
C PHE A 118 -2.37 -7.07 8.55
N SER A 119 -3.53 -7.29 7.94
CA SER A 119 -4.84 -7.17 8.57
C SER A 119 -5.63 -8.45 8.34
N GLY A 120 -6.42 -8.91 9.32
CA GLY A 120 -7.32 -10.05 9.12
C GLY A 120 -7.49 -10.94 10.34
N SER A 121 -7.93 -12.18 10.07
CA SER A 121 -8.22 -13.23 11.03
C SER A 121 -7.51 -14.56 10.67
N ALA A 122 -7.69 -15.62 11.46
CA ALA A 122 -7.03 -16.92 11.19
C ALA A 122 -7.50 -17.59 9.89
N THR A 123 -8.63 -17.17 9.33
CA THR A 123 -9.24 -17.74 8.13
C THR A 123 -9.28 -16.75 6.98
N SER A 124 -8.76 -15.54 7.15
CA SER A 124 -8.73 -14.52 6.12
C SER A 124 -7.62 -13.53 6.42
N ALA A 125 -6.72 -13.27 5.48
CA ALA A 125 -5.74 -12.21 5.65
C ALA A 125 -5.72 -11.29 4.43
N ALA A 126 -5.40 -10.04 4.69
CA ALA A 126 -5.20 -9.00 3.71
C ALA A 126 -3.80 -8.38 3.92
N PRO A 127 -2.71 -9.10 3.57
CA PRO A 127 -1.39 -8.54 3.65
C PRO A 127 -1.07 -7.64 2.45
N ASP A 128 -0.17 -6.70 2.70
CA ASP A 128 0.38 -5.83 1.67
C ASP A 128 1.89 -5.63 1.81
N ILE A 129 2.51 -5.23 0.71
CA ILE A 129 3.92 -4.84 0.66
C ILE A 129 3.98 -3.33 0.72
N THR A 130 4.56 -2.80 1.80
CA THR A 130 4.74 -1.36 1.99
C THR A 130 6.19 -0.92 1.81
N TYR A 131 6.39 0.02 0.90
CA TYR A 131 7.59 0.81 0.72
C TYR A 131 7.36 2.30 1.04
N ILE A 132 6.27 2.60 1.76
CA ILE A 132 5.89 3.97 2.14
C ILE A 132 6.99 4.62 2.96
N ASN A 133 7.59 3.89 3.90
CA ASN A 133 8.54 4.43 4.88
C ASN A 133 10.01 4.30 4.46
N TYR A 134 10.34 3.26 3.69
CA TYR A 134 11.68 2.96 3.19
C TYR A 134 11.63 1.78 2.22
N TYR A 135 12.74 1.56 1.51
CA TYR A 135 13.01 0.39 0.70
C TYR A 135 14.22 -0.36 1.26
N SER A 136 14.10 -1.68 1.49
CA SER A 136 15.27 -2.51 1.87
C SER A 136 15.63 -3.58 0.85
N PHE A 137 14.66 -4.33 0.34
CA PHE A 137 14.82 -5.36 -0.70
C PHE A 137 13.42 -5.72 -1.23
N PRO A 138 13.31 -6.26 -2.46
CA PRO A 138 12.03 -6.54 -3.08
C PRO A 138 11.40 -7.83 -2.55
N VAL A 139 10.07 -7.80 -2.39
CA VAL A 139 9.25 -8.93 -1.94
C VAL A 139 8.06 -9.09 -2.90
N GLU A 140 7.66 -10.34 -3.12
CA GLU A 140 6.44 -10.72 -3.84
C GLU A 140 5.55 -11.57 -2.91
N LEU A 141 4.24 -11.35 -2.99
CA LEU A 141 3.22 -12.15 -2.32
C LEU A 141 2.47 -12.99 -3.36
N HIS A 142 2.22 -14.26 -3.04
CA HIS A 142 1.45 -15.17 -3.89
C HIS A 142 0.45 -15.95 -3.02
N SER A 143 -0.86 -15.77 -3.26
CA SER A 143 -1.87 -16.63 -2.63
C SER A 143 -2.24 -17.75 -3.59
N THR A 144 -2.28 -18.99 -3.09
CA THR A 144 -2.71 -20.16 -3.87
C THR A 144 -3.78 -20.93 -3.10
N ASP A 145 -4.91 -21.19 -3.76
CA ASP A 145 -5.99 -22.01 -3.20
C ASP A 145 -5.80 -23.51 -3.51
N ALA A 146 -6.68 -24.35 -2.96
CA ALA A 146 -6.67 -25.79 -3.20
C ALA A 146 -6.99 -26.19 -4.66
N ALA A 147 -7.58 -25.29 -5.45
CA ALA A 147 -7.84 -25.45 -6.87
C ALA A 147 -6.68 -24.95 -7.75
N ASN A 148 -5.60 -24.45 -7.15
CA ASN A 148 -4.47 -23.75 -7.80
C ASN A 148 -4.88 -22.48 -8.56
N THR A 149 -5.96 -21.81 -8.15
CA THR A 149 -6.13 -20.40 -8.51
C THR A 149 -5.17 -19.57 -7.69
N SER A 150 -4.63 -18.52 -8.29
CA SER A 150 -3.65 -17.70 -7.60
C SER A 150 -3.73 -16.22 -7.91
N SER A 151 -3.43 -15.42 -6.89
CA SER A 151 -3.23 -13.97 -6.97
C SER A 151 -1.78 -13.65 -6.62
N THR A 152 -1.21 -12.62 -7.22
CA THR A 152 0.16 -12.15 -6.94
C THR A 152 0.16 -10.65 -6.67
N ARG A 153 1.08 -10.18 -5.83
CA ARG A 153 1.39 -8.75 -5.58
C ARG A 153 2.88 -8.54 -5.47
N GLY A 154 3.39 -7.41 -5.93
CA GLY A 154 4.82 -7.12 -5.92
C GLY A 154 5.60 -7.90 -6.97
N THR A 155 4.93 -8.43 -7.99
CA THR A 155 5.58 -9.07 -9.13
C THR A 155 6.34 -8.00 -9.92
N PRO A 156 7.65 -8.16 -10.17
CA PRO A 156 8.40 -7.22 -10.99
C PRO A 156 7.86 -7.17 -12.42
N LYS A 157 7.78 -5.97 -12.98
CA LYS A 157 7.45 -5.75 -14.39
C LYS A 157 8.40 -6.53 -15.31
N ALA A 158 7.88 -6.98 -16.45
CA ALA A 158 8.70 -7.72 -17.40
C ALA A 158 9.89 -6.89 -17.91
N GLY A 159 11.10 -7.44 -17.82
CA GLY A 159 12.32 -6.83 -18.35
C GLY A 159 12.99 -5.78 -17.45
N VAL A 160 12.46 -5.52 -16.25
CA VAL A 160 13.08 -4.58 -15.32
C VAL A 160 14.28 -5.20 -14.59
N ASN A 161 15.28 -4.38 -14.28
CA ASN A 161 16.45 -4.80 -13.52
C ASN A 161 16.32 -4.34 -12.07
N LEU A 162 15.88 -5.22 -11.16
CA LEU A 162 15.69 -4.89 -9.74
C LEU A 162 16.97 -4.38 -9.05
N SER A 163 18.17 -4.76 -9.50
CA SER A 163 19.42 -4.18 -8.96
C SER A 163 19.55 -2.67 -9.17
N GLN A 164 18.84 -2.12 -10.15
CA GLN A 164 18.87 -0.69 -10.46
C GLN A 164 17.94 0.12 -9.56
N LEU A 165 16.82 -0.46 -9.10
CA LEU A 165 15.82 0.21 -8.25
C LEU A 165 16.46 0.90 -7.04
N ARG A 166 17.30 0.18 -6.30
CA ARG A 166 17.99 0.71 -5.12
C ARG A 166 18.85 1.94 -5.45
N ASN A 167 19.52 1.93 -6.60
CA ASN A 167 20.36 3.04 -7.05
C ASN A 167 19.54 4.22 -7.54
N ASP A 168 18.42 3.97 -8.23
CA ASP A 168 17.51 5.02 -8.69
C ASP A 168 16.89 5.75 -7.49
N LEU A 169 16.41 5.02 -6.48
CA LEU A 169 15.91 5.59 -5.23
C LEU A 169 16.99 6.40 -4.49
N ALA A 170 18.22 5.88 -4.41
CA ALA A 170 19.34 6.61 -3.82
C ALA A 170 19.77 7.83 -4.65
N GLY A 171 19.47 7.84 -5.96
CA GLY A 171 19.73 8.93 -6.89
C GLY A 171 18.81 10.13 -6.70
N LEU A 172 17.57 9.91 -6.25
CA LEU A 172 16.58 10.97 -5.99
C LEU A 172 17.07 12.06 -5.02
N THR A 173 17.99 11.70 -4.12
CA THR A 173 18.46 12.56 -3.03
C THR A 173 19.86 13.16 -3.30
N SER A 174 20.39 12.94 -4.51
CA SER A 174 21.76 13.30 -4.89
C SER A 174 21.88 14.62 -5.65
N SER A 175 20.77 15.26 -6.01
CA SER A 175 20.78 16.50 -6.79
C SER A 175 20.73 17.74 -5.88
N THR A 176 21.74 18.60 -6.07
CA THR A 176 21.83 20.00 -5.63
C THR A 176 22.29 20.30 -4.19
N ASN A 177 23.61 20.51 -4.05
CA ASN A 177 24.25 21.43 -3.10
C ASN A 177 24.44 21.06 -1.62
N SER A 178 24.19 19.84 -1.16
CA SER A 178 24.54 19.49 0.22
C SER A 178 25.78 18.63 0.36
N THR A 179 26.85 19.20 0.94
CA THR A 179 27.95 18.45 1.56
C THR A 179 27.53 17.77 2.88
N SER A 180 26.27 17.88 3.31
CA SER A 180 25.73 17.14 4.44
C SER A 180 25.50 15.68 4.05
N SER A 181 25.72 14.77 5.00
CA SER A 181 25.52 13.33 4.78
C SER A 181 24.15 13.04 4.18
N ASN A 182 24.09 12.20 3.15
CA ASN A 182 22.83 11.73 2.58
C ASN A 182 22.11 10.84 3.62
N THR A 183 21.31 11.47 4.50
CA THR A 183 20.58 10.86 5.61
C THR A 183 19.51 9.87 5.15
N THR A 184 19.25 9.80 3.84
CA THR A 184 18.26 8.91 3.23
C THR A 184 18.84 7.56 2.84
N VAL A 185 20.17 7.43 2.71
CA VAL A 185 20.81 6.20 2.21
C VAL A 185 21.55 5.49 3.33
N VAL A 186 20.91 4.51 3.96
CA VAL A 186 21.57 3.68 4.99
C VAL A 186 22.51 2.69 4.30
N ARG A 187 23.76 2.64 4.76
CA ARG A 187 24.79 1.73 4.25
C ARG A 187 25.20 0.74 5.33
N ASN A 188 25.75 -0.41 4.92
CA ASN A 188 26.40 -1.35 5.84
C ASN A 188 27.72 -0.76 6.37
N SER A 189 27.58 0.25 7.24
CA SER A 189 28.67 0.99 7.87
C SER A 189 28.13 1.79 9.06
N THR A 190 29.02 2.26 9.92
CA THR A 190 28.67 3.09 11.09
C THR A 190 28.32 4.54 10.74
N SER A 191 28.20 4.90 9.46
CA SER A 191 27.89 6.27 9.02
C SER A 191 27.28 6.34 7.61
N TYR A 192 26.53 7.41 7.32
CA TYR A 192 25.91 7.71 6.02
C TYR A 192 26.94 8.05 4.92
N THR A 193 28.16 8.44 5.30
CA THR A 193 29.21 8.95 4.40
C THR A 193 30.27 7.90 4.02
N ALA A 194 30.26 6.73 4.67
CA ALA A 194 31.24 5.69 4.42
C ALA A 194 30.91 4.87 3.16
N ALA A 195 31.96 4.46 2.43
CA ALA A 195 31.82 3.53 1.32
C ALA A 195 31.36 2.16 1.84
N GLY A 196 30.20 1.70 1.35
CA GLY A 196 29.60 0.42 1.71
C GLY A 196 28.34 0.16 0.90
N PRO A 197 27.90 -1.11 0.80
CA PRO A 197 26.67 -1.44 0.11
C PRO A 197 25.48 -0.74 0.80
N ILE A 198 24.54 -0.25 0.00
CA ILE A 198 23.30 0.36 0.49
C ILE A 198 22.45 -0.76 1.10
N THR A 199 22.06 -0.64 2.37
CA THR A 199 21.19 -1.60 3.05
C THR A 199 19.72 -1.21 2.92
N ARG A 200 19.44 0.09 3.03
CA ARG A 200 18.10 0.68 2.93
C ARG A 200 18.14 2.07 2.32
N VAL A 201 17.05 2.48 1.66
CA VAL A 201 16.80 3.87 1.26
C VAL A 201 15.53 4.35 1.96
N ILE A 202 15.62 5.44 2.71
CA ILE A 202 14.53 6.02 3.50
C ILE A 202 13.69 6.90 2.60
N SER A 203 12.36 6.77 2.69
CA SER A 203 11.42 7.55 1.90
C SER A 203 11.24 8.98 2.44
N PRO A 204 10.64 9.91 1.66
CA PRO A 204 10.28 11.23 2.17
C PRO A 204 9.23 11.20 3.28
N ALA A 205 8.37 10.17 3.34
CA ALA A 205 7.35 10.04 4.39
C ALA A 205 7.96 9.89 5.80
N ASN A 206 9.23 9.48 5.91
CA ASN A 206 9.93 9.28 7.17
C ASN A 206 10.65 10.55 7.69
N GLY A 207 10.09 11.70 7.34
CA GLY A 207 10.68 13.04 7.34
C GLY A 207 11.18 13.62 8.68
N SER A 208 11.30 12.84 9.76
CA SER A 208 11.82 13.35 11.05
C SER A 208 12.73 12.34 11.76
N GLY A 209 13.62 11.70 11.00
CA GLY A 209 14.70 10.91 11.57
C GLY A 209 15.58 11.72 12.51
N ALA A 210 16.36 11.03 13.36
CA ALA A 210 17.25 11.64 14.37
C ALA A 210 18.29 12.65 13.81
N ASN A 211 18.39 12.80 12.48
CA ASN A 211 19.37 13.62 11.78
C ASN A 211 18.75 14.74 10.91
N GLY A 212 17.48 15.10 11.10
CA GLY A 212 16.81 16.21 10.41
C GLY A 212 15.73 15.77 9.41
N SER A 213 15.05 16.74 8.79
CA SER A 213 14.03 16.44 7.78
C SER A 213 14.66 15.74 6.58
N VAL A 214 14.03 14.66 6.14
CA VAL A 214 14.40 13.93 4.92
C VAL A 214 13.65 14.52 3.71
N VAL A 215 12.54 15.21 3.94
CA VAL A 215 11.69 15.78 2.89
C VAL A 215 12.42 16.85 2.09
N ASP A 216 13.30 17.63 2.74
CA ASP A 216 14.10 18.69 2.10
C ASP A 216 15.13 18.15 1.07
N LYS A 217 15.26 16.82 0.95
CA LYS A 217 16.11 16.14 -0.05
C LYS A 217 15.32 15.64 -1.26
N TYR A 218 13.99 15.79 -1.28
CA TYR A 218 13.14 15.44 -2.41
C TYR A 218 12.63 16.71 -3.10
N PRO A 219 12.26 16.65 -4.40
CA PRO A 219 11.71 17.81 -5.09
C PRO A 219 10.51 18.39 -4.33
N SER A 220 10.61 19.68 -4.03
CA SER A 220 9.56 20.40 -3.32
C SER A 220 8.42 20.74 -4.28
N PHE A 221 7.19 20.69 -3.78
CA PHE A 221 6.01 21.21 -4.48
C PHE A 221 5.92 22.74 -4.37
N ALA A 222 6.99 23.42 -3.94
CA ALA A 222 6.96 24.81 -3.59
C ALA A 222 6.63 25.76 -4.73
N ALA A 223 7.46 25.69 -5.78
CA ALA A 223 7.24 26.47 -6.99
C ALA A 223 5.89 26.12 -7.62
N TYR A 224 5.49 24.84 -7.53
CA TYR A 224 4.21 24.38 -8.08
C TYR A 224 3.01 25.02 -7.40
N LEU A 225 3.00 25.04 -6.06
CA LEU A 225 1.92 25.65 -5.29
C LEU A 225 1.76 27.14 -5.59
N SER A 226 2.88 27.88 -5.60
CA SER A 226 2.87 29.33 -5.82
C SER A 226 2.48 29.71 -7.23
N ASP A 227 2.88 28.92 -8.22
CA ASP A 227 2.62 29.19 -9.63
C ASP A 227 1.22 28.73 -10.06
N THR A 228 0.72 27.64 -9.47
CA THR A 228 -0.54 26.99 -9.89
C THR A 228 -1.74 27.51 -9.12
N PHE A 229 -1.63 27.82 -7.80
CA PHE A 229 -2.78 28.24 -6.98
C PHE A 229 -2.68 29.65 -6.37
N PRO A 230 -2.34 30.70 -7.15
CA PRO A 230 -2.18 32.03 -6.58
C PRO A 230 -3.49 32.56 -5.96
N SER A 231 -3.46 33.05 -4.73
CA SER A 231 -4.64 33.62 -4.03
C SER A 231 -5.33 34.76 -4.80
N ALA A 232 -4.58 35.50 -5.62
CA ALA A 232 -5.12 36.56 -6.48
C ALA A 232 -5.99 36.04 -7.63
N SER A 233 -5.92 34.74 -7.96
CA SER A 233 -6.74 34.08 -8.97
C SER A 233 -6.94 32.61 -8.58
N PRO A 234 -7.87 32.34 -7.64
CA PRO A 234 -8.18 30.99 -7.20
C PRO A 234 -8.45 30.07 -8.38
N VAL A 235 -7.94 28.84 -8.29
CA VAL A 235 -8.15 27.86 -9.35
C VAL A 235 -9.54 27.26 -9.17
N THR A 236 -10.35 27.40 -10.20
CA THR A 236 -11.72 26.87 -10.26
C THR A 236 -11.85 25.70 -11.23
N SER A 237 -10.78 25.33 -11.93
CA SER A 237 -10.77 24.22 -12.89
C SER A 237 -10.46 22.86 -12.26
N ILE A 238 -9.92 22.82 -11.03
CA ILE A 238 -9.62 21.57 -10.33
C ILE A 238 -10.93 20.94 -9.88
N LYS A 239 -11.17 19.70 -10.28
CA LYS A 239 -12.39 18.98 -9.97
C LYS A 239 -12.12 17.86 -8.97
N ILE A 240 -12.02 18.21 -7.70
CA ILE A 240 -12.00 17.21 -6.62
C ILE A 240 -13.44 16.88 -6.28
N ASP A 241 -13.98 15.94 -7.06
CA ASP A 241 -15.38 15.60 -7.10
C ASP A 241 -15.51 14.08 -7.04
N ASN A 242 -16.09 13.59 -5.94
CA ASN A 242 -16.22 12.15 -5.69
C ASN A 242 -17.36 11.84 -4.71
N THR A 243 -17.54 10.56 -4.41
CA THR A 243 -18.53 10.07 -3.45
C THR A 243 -17.88 9.57 -2.17
N TYR A 244 -18.32 10.13 -1.04
CA TYR A 244 -18.05 9.60 0.29
C TYR A 244 -19.16 8.62 0.69
N SER A 245 -18.80 7.39 1.05
CA SER A 245 -19.76 6.32 1.37
C SER A 245 -20.50 6.51 2.70
N GLY A 246 -19.99 7.35 3.60
CA GLY A 246 -20.61 7.60 4.90
C GLY A 246 -20.43 6.49 5.93
N GLU A 247 -20.85 6.79 7.15
CA GLU A 247 -20.95 5.84 8.25
C GLU A 247 -22.32 5.15 8.27
N ALA A 248 -22.37 3.90 8.72
CA ALA A 248 -23.62 3.14 8.82
C ALA A 248 -24.64 3.76 9.82
N SER A 249 -24.17 4.53 10.80
CA SER A 249 -25.01 5.22 11.79
C SER A 249 -24.45 6.61 12.05
N PRO A 250 -24.62 7.55 11.09
CA PRO A 250 -23.90 8.80 11.08
C PRO A 250 -24.42 9.73 12.19
N PRO A 251 -23.54 10.27 13.06
CA PRO A 251 -23.97 11.14 14.16
C PRO A 251 -24.43 12.52 13.68
N ASN A 252 -23.99 12.95 12.50
CA ASN A 252 -24.47 14.15 11.82
C ASN A 252 -24.14 14.12 10.31
N VAL A 253 -24.56 15.16 9.58
CA VAL A 253 -24.48 15.23 8.12
C VAL A 253 -23.10 14.97 7.52
N ARG A 254 -21.99 15.40 8.15
CA ARG A 254 -20.65 15.24 7.55
C ARG A 254 -20.21 13.78 7.46
N PHE A 255 -20.87 12.91 8.23
CA PHE A 255 -20.65 11.47 8.28
C PHE A 255 -21.66 10.70 7.40
N GLU A 256 -22.65 11.37 6.81
CA GLU A 256 -23.60 10.71 5.92
C GLU A 256 -22.96 10.44 4.55
N ALA A 257 -23.52 9.48 3.82
CA ALA A 257 -23.12 9.23 2.43
C ALA A 257 -23.45 10.45 1.58
N GLN A 258 -22.48 10.98 0.85
CA GLN A 258 -22.67 12.16 0.02
C GLN A 258 -21.67 12.25 -1.13
N THR A 259 -22.12 12.78 -2.27
CA THR A 259 -21.26 13.22 -3.37
C THR A 259 -20.87 14.66 -3.12
N TYR A 260 -19.58 14.96 -3.14
CA TYR A 260 -19.04 16.29 -2.94
C TYR A 260 -18.46 16.86 -4.22
N THR A 261 -18.39 18.19 -4.28
CA THR A 261 -17.79 18.94 -5.39
C THR A 261 -16.94 20.06 -4.82
N VAL A 262 -15.69 20.15 -5.23
CA VAL A 262 -14.81 21.28 -4.90
C VAL A 262 -14.97 22.36 -5.97
N SER A 263 -15.32 23.57 -5.55
CA SER A 263 -15.54 24.71 -6.43
C SER A 263 -14.32 25.61 -6.60
N SER A 264 -13.42 25.63 -5.61
CA SER A 264 -12.16 26.38 -5.73
C SER A 264 -11.11 25.92 -4.74
N ILE A 265 -9.85 26.11 -5.15
CA ILE A 265 -8.66 25.98 -4.31
C ILE A 265 -7.83 27.25 -4.46
N SER A 266 -7.34 27.78 -3.35
CA SER A 266 -6.45 28.95 -3.34
C SER A 266 -5.37 28.82 -2.28
N TYR A 267 -4.19 29.34 -2.57
CA TYR A 267 -3.07 29.42 -1.63
C TYR A 267 -2.58 30.86 -1.50
N ASP A 268 -2.59 31.40 -0.28
CA ASP A 268 -1.97 32.69 0.03
C ASP A 268 -0.55 32.48 0.57
N ALA A 269 0.45 32.66 -0.29
CA ALA A 269 1.86 32.53 0.08
C ALA A 269 2.31 33.53 1.18
N THR A 270 1.54 34.58 1.45
CA THR A 270 1.85 35.56 2.51
C THR A 270 1.41 35.06 3.89
N THR A 271 0.26 34.39 3.96
CA THR A 271 -0.31 33.90 5.22
C THR A 271 -0.08 32.40 5.43
N GLY A 272 0.24 31.65 4.37
CA GLY A 272 0.27 30.20 4.35
C GLY A 272 -1.12 29.56 4.24
N ASP A 273 -2.18 30.33 3.98
CA ASP A 273 -3.53 29.77 3.98
C ASP A 273 -3.82 29.02 2.67
N LEU A 274 -3.92 27.70 2.77
CA LEU A 274 -4.55 26.85 1.78
C LEU A 274 -6.05 26.78 2.08
N LYS A 275 -6.87 27.23 1.13
CA LYS A 275 -8.33 27.25 1.25
C LYS A 275 -8.96 26.41 0.16
N ILE A 276 -9.85 25.50 0.56
CA ILE A 276 -10.63 24.62 -0.31
C ILE A 276 -12.12 24.90 -0.07
N GLU A 277 -12.87 25.22 -1.11
CA GLU A 277 -14.30 25.49 -1.02
C GLU A 277 -15.10 24.52 -1.88
N GLY A 278 -16.31 24.18 -1.44
CA GLY A 278 -17.14 23.23 -2.18
C GLY A 278 -18.54 23.06 -1.59
N SER A 279 -19.24 22.03 -2.03
CA SER A 279 -20.59 21.66 -1.58
C SER A 279 -20.79 20.15 -1.63
N SER A 280 -21.90 19.64 -1.09
CA SER A 280 -22.25 18.22 -1.22
C SER A 280 -23.75 17.94 -1.35
N THR A 281 -24.06 16.82 -1.98
CA THR A 281 -25.42 16.30 -2.17
C THR A 281 -25.52 14.86 -1.71
N ASP A 282 -26.73 14.43 -1.36
CA ASP A 282 -27.06 13.05 -1.01
C ASP A 282 -26.88 12.12 -2.21
N VAL A 283 -26.19 10.99 -2.00
CA VAL A 283 -25.85 10.01 -3.06
C VAL A 283 -27.10 9.45 -3.77
N ASN A 284 -28.25 9.37 -3.08
CA ASN A 284 -29.45 8.71 -3.61
C ASN A 284 -30.50 9.69 -4.14
N THR A 285 -30.54 10.90 -3.60
CA THR A 285 -31.66 11.83 -3.83
C THR A 285 -31.27 13.11 -4.54
N SER A 286 -29.98 13.33 -4.83
CA SER A 286 -29.44 14.58 -5.39
C SER A 286 -29.82 15.83 -4.58
N THR A 287 -30.28 15.64 -3.33
CA THR A 287 -30.67 16.74 -2.44
C THR A 287 -29.42 17.30 -1.77
N THR A 288 -29.30 18.62 -1.69
CA THR A 288 -28.15 19.27 -1.02
C THR A 288 -28.08 18.90 0.45
N LYS A 289 -26.93 18.37 0.87
CA LYS A 289 -26.60 18.03 2.27
C LYS A 289 -25.83 19.16 2.94
N ILE A 290 -24.82 19.65 2.24
CA ILE A 290 -24.01 20.80 2.62
C ILE A 290 -24.08 21.81 1.47
N ASP A 291 -24.71 22.96 1.72
CA ASP A 291 -24.82 24.05 0.75
C ASP A 291 -23.44 24.56 0.32
N SER A 292 -22.56 24.71 1.32
CA SER A 292 -21.20 25.21 1.14
C SER A 292 -20.34 24.73 2.30
N PHE A 293 -19.11 24.32 2.01
CA PHE A 293 -18.06 24.13 2.99
C PHE A 293 -16.80 24.93 2.63
N THR A 294 -16.01 25.21 3.65
CA THR A 294 -14.66 25.75 3.54
C THR A 294 -13.75 24.93 4.42
N LEU A 295 -12.66 24.44 3.86
CA LEU A 295 -11.52 23.87 4.58
C LEU A 295 -10.37 24.88 4.50
N THR A 296 -9.76 25.18 5.64
CA THR A 296 -8.60 26.07 5.73
C THR A 296 -7.49 25.35 6.45
N SER A 297 -6.31 25.30 5.84
CA SER A 297 -5.08 24.82 6.46
C SER A 297 -4.05 25.94 6.41
N ASN A 298 -3.38 26.20 7.53
CA ASN A 298 -2.27 27.15 7.58
C ASN A 298 -0.96 26.36 7.41
N VAL A 299 -0.46 26.32 6.18
CA VAL A 299 0.72 25.57 5.76
C VAL A 299 1.68 26.49 5.03
N ASP A 300 2.91 26.55 5.51
CA ASP A 300 3.97 27.05 4.64
C ASP A 300 4.22 26.07 3.48
N VAL A 301 4.95 26.55 2.50
CA VAL A 301 5.10 25.86 1.22
C VAL A 301 5.85 24.52 1.39
N GLU A 302 6.85 24.52 2.27
CA GLU A 302 7.61 23.34 2.65
C GLU A 302 6.72 22.33 3.39
N ALA A 303 5.94 22.78 4.39
CA ALA A 303 5.02 21.94 5.15
C ALA A 303 3.95 21.30 4.26
N PHE A 304 3.46 22.01 3.23
CA PHE A 304 2.55 21.40 2.26
C PHE A 304 3.23 20.28 1.44
N SER A 305 4.49 20.47 1.06
CA SER A 305 5.26 19.41 0.40
C SER A 305 5.39 18.18 1.33
N GLU A 306 5.64 18.40 2.62
CA GLU A 306 5.64 17.33 3.62
C GLU A 306 4.27 16.64 3.73
N SER A 307 3.16 17.39 3.70
CA SER A 307 1.80 16.84 3.72
C SER A 307 1.49 15.91 2.56
N ILE A 308 2.03 16.19 1.36
CA ILE A 308 1.87 15.29 0.19
C ILE A 308 2.57 13.95 0.45
N TYR A 309 3.81 13.97 0.94
CA TYR A 309 4.58 12.75 1.18
C TYR A 309 4.13 11.97 2.43
N GLN A 310 3.67 12.66 3.46
CA GLN A 310 3.19 12.03 4.69
C GLN A 310 1.69 11.69 4.63
N ALA A 311 0.97 12.21 3.64
CA ALA A 311 -0.48 12.10 3.50
C ALA A 311 -1.27 12.66 4.69
N VAL A 312 -0.69 13.64 5.38
CA VAL A 312 -1.27 14.29 6.56
C VAL A 312 -1.47 15.77 6.29
N LEU A 313 -2.72 16.20 6.34
CA LEU A 313 -3.09 17.62 6.30
C LEU A 313 -4.09 17.87 7.42
N ASP A 314 -3.70 18.70 8.37
CA ASP A 314 -4.61 19.24 9.38
C ASP A 314 -5.35 20.44 8.79
N TYR A 315 -6.63 20.58 9.11
CA TYR A 315 -7.46 21.66 8.61
C TYR A 315 -8.55 22.05 9.62
N ASP A 316 -8.91 23.33 9.59
CA ASP A 316 -10.16 23.80 10.13
C ASP A 316 -11.24 23.72 9.05
N TYR A 317 -12.46 23.36 9.44
CA TYR A 317 -13.59 23.32 8.53
C TYR A 317 -14.74 24.18 9.04
N SER A 318 -15.51 24.71 8.11
CA SER A 318 -16.81 25.32 8.35
C SER A 318 -17.78 24.90 7.25
N PHE A 319 -19.07 24.70 7.57
CA PHE A 319 -20.05 24.30 6.56
C PHE A 319 -21.46 24.77 6.88
N LYS A 320 -22.25 25.09 5.85
CA LYS A 320 -23.66 25.53 5.96
C LYS A 320 -24.61 24.46 5.43
N LYS A 321 -25.76 24.29 6.08
CA LYS A 321 -26.86 23.42 5.62
C LYS A 321 -28.01 24.22 4.99
N THR A 322 -28.72 23.56 4.07
CA THR A 322 -29.89 24.06 3.32
C THR A 322 -31.02 24.62 4.21
N SER A 323 -31.14 24.14 5.46
CA SER A 323 -32.16 24.56 6.42
C SER A 323 -31.87 25.91 7.13
N GLY A 324 -30.77 26.59 6.79
CA GLY A 324 -30.40 27.87 7.41
C GLY A 324 -29.76 27.74 8.80
N GLU A 325 -29.45 26.50 9.23
CA GLU A 325 -28.64 26.25 10.43
C GLU A 325 -27.18 26.70 10.22
N THR A 326 -26.65 27.38 11.23
CA THR A 326 -25.37 28.10 11.20
C THR A 326 -24.16 27.17 11.09
N ALA A 327 -23.10 27.71 10.49
CA ALA A 327 -21.82 27.08 10.24
C ALA A 327 -21.24 26.35 11.46
N THR A 328 -21.22 25.01 11.42
CA THR A 328 -20.47 24.24 12.41
C THR A 328 -18.99 24.40 12.07
N THR A 329 -18.24 25.03 12.96
CA THR A 329 -16.79 25.13 12.88
C THR A 329 -16.15 24.02 13.71
N GLY A 330 -15.14 23.37 13.17
CA GLY A 330 -14.34 22.39 13.89
C GLY A 330 -13.00 22.19 13.21
N SER A 331 -12.20 21.29 13.76
CA SER A 331 -10.94 20.86 13.17
C SER A 331 -11.02 19.38 12.79
N GLY A 332 -10.25 19.01 11.78
CA GLY A 332 -10.12 17.66 11.27
C GLY A 332 -8.74 17.44 10.66
N ASN A 333 -8.54 16.22 10.18
CA ASN A 333 -7.36 15.85 9.42
C ASN A 333 -7.71 14.78 8.39
N THR A 334 -6.79 14.52 7.47
CA THR A 334 -6.95 13.50 6.41
C THR A 334 -7.26 12.09 6.95
N GLY A 335 -6.90 11.79 8.20
CA GLY A 335 -7.23 10.52 8.87
C GLY A 335 -8.66 10.43 9.42
N SER A 336 -9.40 11.53 9.46
CA SER A 336 -10.78 11.55 9.97
C SER A 336 -11.73 10.76 9.07
N ASN A 337 -12.85 10.29 9.61
CA ASN A 337 -13.85 9.53 8.85
C ASN A 337 -15.04 10.41 8.46
N ASP A 338 -14.81 11.46 7.68
CA ASP A 338 -15.88 12.33 7.20
C ASP A 338 -15.63 12.79 5.76
N VAL A 339 -16.62 13.49 5.19
CA VAL A 339 -16.49 14.04 3.84
C VAL A 339 -15.27 14.97 3.68
N PHE A 340 -14.91 15.76 4.70
CA PHE A 340 -13.81 16.72 4.59
C PHE A 340 -12.47 15.99 4.54
N ALA A 341 -12.34 14.89 5.27
CA ALA A 341 -11.20 14.01 5.18
C ALA A 341 -11.12 13.35 3.80
N THR A 342 -12.26 12.98 3.21
CA THR A 342 -12.29 12.41 1.86
C THR A 342 -11.85 13.43 0.80
N VAL A 343 -12.33 14.68 0.88
CA VAL A 343 -11.87 15.78 0.03
C VAL A 343 -10.35 15.98 0.13
N THR A 344 -9.81 15.97 1.35
CA THR A 344 -8.36 16.17 1.57
C THR A 344 -7.53 14.95 1.16
N ARG A 345 -8.06 13.72 1.25
CA ARG A 345 -7.42 12.53 0.68
C ARG A 345 -7.32 12.62 -0.85
N ASP A 346 -8.42 12.95 -1.52
CA ASP A 346 -8.44 13.10 -2.99
C ASP A 346 -7.49 14.22 -3.45
N LEU A 347 -7.40 15.32 -2.69
CA LEU A 347 -6.42 16.38 -2.94
C LEU A 347 -4.98 15.86 -2.88
N LEU A 348 -4.59 15.26 -1.75
CA LEU A 348 -3.22 14.80 -1.54
C LEU A 348 -2.84 13.66 -2.48
N ALA A 349 -3.77 12.73 -2.75
CA ALA A 349 -3.58 11.70 -3.77
C ALA A 349 -3.41 12.33 -5.15
N GLY A 350 -4.25 13.30 -5.52
CA GLY A 350 -4.16 14.03 -6.79
C GLY A 350 -2.81 14.71 -7.00
N PHE A 351 -2.24 15.34 -5.97
CA PHE A 351 -0.87 15.88 -6.03
C PHE A 351 0.18 14.79 -6.12
N SER A 352 0.06 13.75 -5.31
CA SER A 352 1.08 12.70 -5.25
C SER A 352 1.17 11.91 -6.55
N PHE A 353 0.04 11.54 -7.16
CA PHE A 353 -0.03 10.92 -8.50
C PHE A 353 0.24 11.90 -9.64
N GLY A 354 0.28 13.20 -9.38
CA GLY A 354 0.54 14.22 -10.40
C GLY A 354 -0.65 14.56 -11.27
N PHE A 355 -1.89 14.20 -10.91
CA PHE A 355 -3.08 14.51 -11.70
C PHE A 355 -3.35 16.01 -11.76
N ILE A 356 -3.27 16.68 -10.61
CA ILE A 356 -3.59 18.11 -10.50
C ILE A 356 -2.62 18.90 -11.37
N GLY A 357 -3.16 19.63 -12.36
CA GLY A 357 -2.43 20.46 -13.31
C GLY A 357 -1.63 19.74 -14.40
N SER A 358 -1.76 18.41 -14.49
CA SER A 358 -1.17 17.62 -15.58
C SER A 358 -1.78 17.97 -16.94
N ASP A 359 -1.03 17.67 -18.00
CA ASP A 359 -1.44 17.97 -19.37
C ASP A 359 -2.54 16.99 -19.86
N LEU A 360 -2.59 15.76 -19.31
CA LEU A 360 -3.54 14.72 -19.72
C LEU A 360 -4.85 14.73 -18.89
N TYR A 361 -4.76 14.92 -17.57
CA TYR A 361 -5.89 14.71 -16.65
C TYR A 361 -6.14 15.86 -15.69
N GLY A 362 -5.46 17.01 -15.85
CA GLY A 362 -5.60 18.16 -14.96
C GLY A 362 -7.01 18.75 -14.88
N ASP A 363 -7.83 18.54 -15.92
CA ASP A 363 -9.21 19.02 -16.00
C ASP A 363 -10.26 17.93 -15.68
N ASP A 364 -9.84 16.72 -15.35
CA ASP A 364 -10.73 15.59 -15.03
C ASP A 364 -11.09 15.58 -13.54
N THR A 365 -12.17 14.86 -13.19
CA THR A 365 -12.61 14.74 -11.79
C THR A 365 -11.74 13.74 -11.03
N SER A 366 -11.65 13.87 -9.71
CA SER A 366 -10.99 12.86 -8.88
C SER A 366 -11.63 11.48 -9.01
N GLU A 367 -12.94 11.38 -9.27
CA GLU A 367 -13.58 10.11 -9.64
C GLU A 367 -13.02 9.50 -10.94
N GLU A 368 -12.73 10.31 -11.97
CA GLU A 368 -12.12 9.81 -13.21
C GLU A 368 -10.66 9.41 -12.99
N TRP A 369 -9.89 10.15 -12.17
CA TRP A 369 -8.52 9.77 -11.82
C TRP A 369 -8.43 8.36 -11.20
N GLN A 370 -9.42 7.96 -10.39
CA GLN A 370 -9.46 6.62 -9.78
C GLN A 370 -9.64 5.47 -10.78
N LYS A 371 -9.98 5.77 -12.04
CA LYS A 371 -10.20 4.79 -13.11
C LYS A 371 -8.93 4.56 -13.94
N MET A 372 -7.81 5.23 -13.63
CA MET A 372 -6.58 5.20 -14.41
C MET A 372 -5.69 4.00 -14.07
N THR A 373 -5.37 3.18 -15.08
CA THR A 373 -4.71 1.88 -14.87
C THR A 373 -3.20 1.90 -15.13
N SER A 374 -2.66 2.87 -15.90
CA SER A 374 -1.26 2.83 -16.33
C SER A 374 -0.56 4.17 -16.50
N GLU A 375 -1.31 5.26 -16.70
CA GLU A 375 -0.76 6.61 -16.91
C GLU A 375 -0.90 7.40 -15.61
N TYR A 376 0.21 7.54 -14.87
CA TYR A 376 0.27 8.33 -13.63
C TYR A 376 1.72 8.77 -13.35
N TYR A 377 1.92 9.63 -12.34
CA TYR A 377 3.20 10.27 -12.03
C TYR A 377 3.80 10.99 -13.25
N GLY A 378 5.01 10.60 -13.68
CA GLY A 378 5.72 11.26 -14.78
C GLY A 378 5.06 11.12 -16.15
N ASP A 379 4.24 10.10 -16.36
CA ASP A 379 3.56 9.87 -17.65
C ASP A 379 2.52 10.96 -17.98
N LEU A 380 2.06 11.71 -16.96
CA LEU A 380 1.02 12.72 -17.10
C LEU A 380 1.52 14.09 -17.59
N TRP A 381 2.84 14.28 -17.60
CA TRP A 381 3.46 15.57 -17.78
C TRP A 381 4.34 15.59 -19.03
N SER A 382 4.33 16.73 -19.73
CA SER A 382 5.43 17.08 -20.63
C SER A 382 6.76 17.09 -19.86
N SER A 383 7.84 16.69 -20.54
CA SER A 383 9.13 16.26 -19.96
C SER A 383 9.89 17.27 -19.07
N ASP A 384 9.35 18.45 -18.82
CA ASP A 384 9.94 19.54 -18.04
C ASP A 384 9.25 19.80 -16.69
N LYS A 385 8.18 19.07 -16.35
CA LYS A 385 7.43 19.25 -15.09
C LYS A 385 7.55 18.01 -14.19
N GLU A 386 8.03 18.21 -12.96
CA GLU A 386 8.30 17.15 -11.97
C GLU A 386 7.34 17.21 -10.75
N PHE A 387 6.09 17.62 -10.96
CA PHE A 387 5.13 17.91 -9.89
C PHE A 387 4.31 16.68 -9.47
N TYR A 388 5.02 15.68 -8.96
CA TYR A 388 4.45 14.42 -8.48
C TYR A 388 5.41 13.74 -7.50
N ASN A 389 4.95 12.68 -6.85
CA ASN A 389 5.74 11.93 -5.89
C ASN A 389 6.84 11.12 -6.59
N GLN A 390 8.03 11.70 -6.71
CA GLN A 390 9.20 11.08 -7.35
C GLN A 390 9.61 9.74 -6.71
N TRP A 391 9.40 9.58 -5.41
CA TRP A 391 9.65 8.31 -4.73
C TRP A 391 8.75 7.21 -5.30
N ALA A 392 7.45 7.46 -5.36
CA ALA A 392 6.49 6.51 -5.90
C ALA A 392 6.65 6.30 -7.42
N ASN A 393 7.01 7.35 -8.16
CA ASN A 393 7.32 7.29 -9.60
C ASN A 393 8.47 6.32 -9.92
N VAL A 394 9.53 6.29 -9.09
CA VAL A 394 10.59 5.31 -9.29
C VAL A 394 10.02 3.89 -9.21
N PHE A 395 9.20 3.56 -8.22
CA PHE A 395 8.60 2.23 -8.08
C PHE A 395 7.64 1.84 -9.21
N GLN A 396 6.89 2.79 -9.78
CA GLN A 396 6.03 2.54 -10.94
C GLN A 396 6.82 1.89 -12.09
N ASN A 397 8.10 2.23 -12.25
CA ASN A 397 8.93 1.62 -13.30
C ASN A 397 9.26 0.13 -13.05
N TYR A 398 9.07 -0.37 -11.83
CA TYR A 398 9.49 -1.71 -11.42
C TYR A 398 8.32 -2.61 -11.01
N PHE A 399 7.25 -2.06 -10.45
CA PHE A 399 6.10 -2.80 -9.93
C PHE A 399 4.79 -2.14 -10.34
N ASP A 400 3.74 -2.93 -10.49
CA ASP A 400 2.39 -2.43 -10.77
C ASP A 400 1.56 -2.24 -9.51
N ASP A 401 1.84 -2.94 -8.40
CA ASP A 401 0.86 -3.12 -7.33
C ASP A 401 1.48 -3.22 -5.91
N VAL A 402 2.25 -2.19 -5.53
CA VAL A 402 2.86 -2.07 -4.18
C VAL A 402 2.55 -0.72 -3.53
N TYR A 403 2.40 -0.68 -2.20
CA TYR A 403 2.23 0.58 -1.49
C TYR A 403 3.55 1.36 -1.47
N THR A 404 3.56 2.55 -2.05
CA THR A 404 4.73 3.44 -2.13
C THR A 404 4.46 4.82 -1.55
N GLN A 405 3.17 5.09 -1.34
CA GLN A 405 2.61 6.22 -0.64
C GLN A 405 1.32 5.77 0.07
N GLN A 406 0.82 6.55 1.02
CA GLN A 406 -0.31 6.18 1.89
C GLN A 406 -1.62 6.02 1.11
N PHE A 407 -1.77 6.70 -0.03
CA PHE A 407 -2.95 6.63 -0.88
C PHE A 407 -2.68 5.85 -2.17
N SER A 408 -1.75 4.89 -2.21
CA SER A 408 -1.53 4.08 -3.43
C SER A 408 -2.82 3.39 -3.89
N ASP A 409 -3.69 3.00 -2.96
CA ASP A 409 -5.02 2.41 -3.20
C ASP A 409 -6.09 3.39 -3.69
N PHE A 410 -5.76 4.68 -3.86
CA PHE A 410 -6.64 5.62 -4.55
C PHE A 410 -7.00 5.11 -5.96
N LEU A 411 -6.07 4.43 -6.63
CA LEU A 411 -6.29 3.80 -7.93
C LEU A 411 -6.94 2.40 -7.82
N ALA A 412 -7.43 1.98 -6.65
CA ALA A 412 -7.85 0.59 -6.46
C ALA A 412 -9.05 0.13 -7.30
N ASN A 413 -9.78 1.08 -7.89
CA ASN A 413 -10.85 0.81 -8.85
C ASN A 413 -10.32 0.45 -10.27
N SER A 414 -9.00 0.49 -10.50
CA SER A 414 -8.36 0.44 -11.82
C SER A 414 -7.32 -0.70 -11.97
N ASP A 415 -7.64 -1.91 -11.51
CA ASP A 415 -6.76 -3.09 -11.49
C ASP A 415 -5.50 -2.97 -10.60
N PHE A 416 -5.16 -1.78 -10.11
CA PHE A 416 -4.17 -1.57 -9.06
C PHE A 416 -4.72 -2.11 -7.74
N THR A 417 -4.14 -3.12 -7.12
CA THR A 417 -4.62 -3.57 -5.80
C THR A 417 -3.42 -3.94 -4.96
N PRO A 418 -2.88 -3.07 -4.11
CA PRO A 418 -1.59 -3.33 -3.43
C PRO A 418 -1.69 -4.40 -2.34
N THR A 419 -2.90 -4.75 -1.93
CA THR A 419 -3.21 -5.80 -0.96
C THR A 419 -3.57 -7.11 -1.67
N ILE A 420 -3.11 -8.24 -1.12
CA ILE A 420 -3.54 -9.57 -1.55
C ILE A 420 -4.60 -10.10 -0.58
N GLN A 421 -5.68 -10.70 -1.08
CA GLN A 421 -6.66 -11.38 -0.22
C GLN A 421 -6.30 -12.86 -0.14
N VAL A 422 -6.28 -13.39 1.09
CA VAL A 422 -5.94 -14.79 1.40
C VAL A 422 -7.09 -15.40 2.16
N GLY A 423 -7.70 -16.44 1.61
CA GLY A 423 -8.82 -17.18 2.20
C GLY A 423 -8.41 -18.38 3.06
N GLY A 424 -9.38 -18.93 3.79
CA GLY A 424 -9.19 -20.14 4.57
C GLY A 424 -8.83 -21.34 3.69
N GLY A 425 -7.81 -22.11 4.10
CA GLY A 425 -7.28 -23.23 3.34
C GLY A 425 -6.28 -22.85 2.24
N GLU A 426 -6.09 -21.56 1.96
CA GLU A 426 -5.08 -21.06 1.03
C GLU A 426 -3.68 -21.05 1.67
N THR A 427 -2.66 -20.97 0.82
CA THR A 427 -1.28 -20.70 1.23
C THR A 427 -0.83 -19.36 0.68
N LEU A 428 -0.51 -18.44 1.59
CA LEU A 428 0.23 -17.22 1.28
C LEU A 428 1.71 -17.55 1.22
N THR A 429 2.33 -17.38 0.06
CA THR A 429 3.77 -17.50 -0.13
C THR A 429 4.37 -16.11 -0.19
N VAL A 430 5.39 -15.89 0.64
CA VAL A 430 6.18 -14.64 0.66
C VAL A 430 7.54 -14.93 0.07
N THR A 431 7.79 -14.38 -1.12
CA THR A 431 9.04 -14.58 -1.86
C THR A 431 9.91 -13.35 -1.71
N LEU A 432 11.09 -13.51 -1.12
CA LEU A 432 12.13 -12.50 -1.17
C LEU A 432 12.85 -12.63 -2.52
N LEU A 433 12.87 -11.55 -3.29
CA LEU A 433 13.33 -11.54 -4.68
C LEU A 433 14.83 -11.20 -4.78
N ASP A 434 15.55 -11.85 -5.69
CA ASP A 434 16.96 -11.55 -5.96
C ASP A 434 17.07 -10.25 -6.77
N GLU A 435 17.74 -9.24 -6.20
CA GLU A 435 18.08 -8.03 -6.95
C GLU A 435 19.13 -8.31 -8.05
N SER A 436 19.98 -9.33 -7.87
CA SER A 436 21.17 -9.57 -8.69
C SER A 436 20.97 -10.47 -9.91
N SER A 437 19.82 -11.15 -10.05
CA SER A 437 19.65 -12.19 -11.08
C SER A 437 18.29 -12.24 -11.80
N PHE A 438 17.41 -11.26 -11.61
CA PHE A 438 16.10 -11.29 -12.29
C PHE A 438 16.21 -10.97 -13.78
N ILE A 439 16.28 -12.02 -14.61
CA ILE A 439 15.87 -12.00 -16.02
C ILE A 439 14.59 -12.83 -16.06
N PRO A 440 13.39 -12.24 -16.20
CA PRO A 440 12.19 -13.05 -16.27
C PRO A 440 12.29 -14.00 -17.47
N GLU A 441 12.07 -15.29 -17.26
CA GLU A 441 11.81 -16.19 -18.39
C GLU A 441 10.57 -15.62 -19.10
N PRO A 442 10.64 -15.36 -20.42
CA PRO A 442 9.47 -14.86 -21.14
C PRO A 442 8.33 -15.87 -21.00
N ALA A 443 7.16 -15.38 -20.61
CA ALA A 443 5.92 -16.12 -20.48
C ALA A 443 5.43 -16.63 -21.85
N SER A 444 6.14 -17.61 -22.41
CA SER A 444 5.76 -18.29 -23.65
C SER A 444 6.60 -19.56 -23.86
N ALA A 445 6.41 -20.58 -23.02
CA ALA A 445 6.74 -21.97 -23.38
C ALA A 445 6.00 -23.02 -22.51
N GLY A 446 4.76 -22.75 -22.11
CA GLY A 446 3.82 -23.81 -21.77
C GLY A 446 3.33 -24.51 -23.04
N LEU A 447 4.22 -25.20 -23.76
CA LEU A 447 3.87 -25.91 -25.01
C LEU A 447 4.41 -27.34 -24.97
N LEU A 448 3.48 -28.26 -24.68
CA LEU A 448 3.47 -29.69 -24.98
C LEU A 448 4.79 -30.47 -24.79
N LEU A 449 4.90 -31.13 -23.63
CA LEU A 449 5.56 -32.44 -23.56
C LEU A 449 4.71 -33.45 -24.34
N GLY A 450 4.98 -33.52 -25.65
CA GLY A 450 4.27 -34.36 -26.60
C GLY A 450 5.19 -34.89 -27.70
N GLY A 451 6.29 -35.54 -27.32
CA GLY A 451 6.96 -36.55 -28.14
C GLY A 451 7.84 -36.08 -29.31
N VAL A 452 8.76 -37.00 -29.65
CA VAL A 452 9.72 -37.01 -30.77
C VAL A 452 11.05 -36.30 -30.49
N GLY A 453 12.06 -37.15 -30.24
CA GLY A 453 13.42 -36.75 -29.98
C GLY A 453 14.14 -36.17 -31.19
N ILE A 454 15.05 -35.25 -30.90
CA ILE A 454 16.15 -34.88 -31.79
C ILE A 454 17.45 -35.14 -31.02
N LEU A 455 18.14 -36.19 -31.44
CA LEU A 455 19.45 -36.60 -31.00
C LEU A 455 20.50 -35.69 -31.68
N LEU A 456 20.93 -34.60 -31.03
CA LEU A 456 22.08 -33.82 -31.49
C LEU A 456 23.37 -34.41 -30.90
N THR A 457 24.04 -35.22 -31.72
CA THR A 457 25.35 -35.79 -31.41
C THR A 457 26.43 -34.73 -31.56
N LEU A 458 26.97 -34.25 -30.44
CA LEU A 458 28.24 -33.52 -30.38
C LEU A 458 29.39 -34.50 -30.68
N ARG A 459 30.14 -34.29 -31.78
CA ARG A 459 31.50 -34.83 -31.93
C ARG A 459 32.49 -33.73 -32.28
N ARG A 460 33.23 -33.33 -31.24
CA ARG A 460 34.58 -32.75 -31.31
C ARG A 460 35.54 -33.74 -32.00
N ARG A 461 36.38 -33.24 -32.91
CA ARG A 461 37.80 -33.64 -33.10
C ARG A 461 38.47 -32.54 -33.93
N GLN A 462 39.25 -31.67 -33.28
CA GLN A 462 40.69 -31.73 -33.02
C GLN A 462 41.55 -31.34 -34.23
N ARG A 463 42.42 -30.35 -33.96
CA ARG A 463 43.50 -29.81 -34.77
C ARG A 463 44.45 -30.91 -35.29
N ARG A 464 44.59 -31.02 -36.61
CA ARG A 464 45.82 -30.82 -37.40
C ARG A 464 45.51 -31.08 -38.87
#